data_AF-A0A0G1BCK9-F1
#
_entry.id   AF-A0A0G1BCK9-F1
#
_cell.length_a   1.000
_cell.length_b   1.000
_cell.length_c   1.000
_cell.angle_alpha   90.00
_cell.angle_beta   90.00
_cell.angle_gamma   90.00
#
_symmetry.space_group_name_H-M   'P 1'
#
loop_
_entity.id
_entity.type
_entity.pdbx_description
1 polymer ?
#
loop_
_entity_poly.entity_id
_entity_poly.type
_entity_poly.pdbx_seq_one_letter_code
_entity_poly.pdbx_strand_id
1 'polypeptide(L)'
;MIQKIKKLKSGFVILFAVTLSALLLSIAIGVTNIAFKELRFGTNARDTNDAFFAADTGIECALIYDKSTTGLFVHNPPISSSFSITCNNRPITVTENSTSYWTFHVPGLGSTTQSCAIVTVDKTDPGDSTTVPVFVITSKGYNTGSQNNNFCNPPTNAVERQLEVRY
;
A
#
# COMPACT_ATOMS: atom_id res chain seq x y z
N MET A 1 -26.48 -16.49 -79.15
CA MET A 1 -25.96 -15.17 -78.74
C MET A 1 -25.04 -15.40 -77.53
N ILE A 2 -23.72 -15.37 -77.72
CA ILE A 2 -22.75 -15.73 -76.66
C ILE A 2 -22.44 -14.47 -75.84
N GLN A 3 -22.88 -14.45 -74.58
CA GLN A 3 -22.56 -13.36 -73.65
C GLN A 3 -21.08 -13.43 -73.25
N LYS A 4 -20.33 -12.35 -73.53
CA LYS A 4 -18.95 -12.17 -73.07
C LYS A 4 -18.93 -11.90 -71.56
N ILE A 5 -18.29 -12.77 -70.80
CA ILE A 5 -17.98 -12.56 -69.38
C ILE A 5 -16.95 -11.42 -69.28
N LYS A 6 -17.32 -10.29 -68.66
CA LYS A 6 -16.40 -9.18 -68.37
C LYS A 6 -15.39 -9.61 -67.30
N LYS A 7 -14.10 -9.71 -67.65
CA LYS A 7 -13.00 -9.90 -66.69
C LYS A 7 -12.84 -8.63 -65.83
N LEU A 8 -13.25 -8.69 -64.56
CA LEU A 8 -12.95 -7.66 -63.58
C LEU A 8 -11.46 -7.75 -63.18
N LYS A 9 -10.69 -6.69 -63.42
CA LYS A 9 -9.30 -6.56 -62.94
C LYS A 9 -9.29 -6.20 -61.45
N SER A 10 -9.76 -7.09 -60.56
CA SER A 10 -9.97 -6.80 -59.13
C SER A 10 -8.78 -7.16 -58.21
N GLY A 11 -7.71 -7.79 -58.73
CA GLY A 11 -6.61 -8.30 -57.90
C GLY A 11 -5.84 -7.24 -57.11
N PHE A 12 -5.70 -6.02 -57.64
CA PHE A 12 -4.98 -4.92 -56.97
C PHE A 12 -5.72 -4.41 -55.73
N VAL A 13 -7.05 -4.38 -55.77
CA VAL A 13 -7.88 -3.87 -54.67
C VAL A 13 -7.76 -4.76 -53.42
N ILE A 14 -7.61 -6.08 -53.60
CA ILE A 14 -7.43 -7.03 -52.50
C ILE A 14 -6.10 -6.78 -51.78
N LEU A 15 -4.99 -6.60 -52.52
CA LEU A 15 -3.69 -6.31 -51.92
C LEU A 15 -3.68 -4.96 -51.17
N PHE A 16 -4.32 -3.94 -51.73
CA PHE A 16 -4.48 -2.65 -51.06
C PHE A 16 -5.32 -2.76 -49.78
N ALA A 17 -6.44 -3.49 -49.82
CA ALA A 17 -7.30 -3.69 -48.65
C ALA A 17 -6.57 -4.44 -47.52
N VAL A 18 -5.78 -5.47 -47.85
CA VAL A 18 -5.01 -6.24 -46.86
C VAL A 18 -3.92 -5.40 -46.21
N THR A 19 -3.17 -4.62 -47.00
CA THR A 19 -2.11 -3.75 -46.46
C THR A 19 -2.68 -2.64 -45.58
N LEU A 20 -3.79 -2.01 -45.99
CA LEU A 20 -4.49 -1.03 -45.17
C LEU A 20 -5.01 -1.64 -43.86
N SER A 21 -5.59 -2.85 -43.93
CA SER A 21 -6.07 -3.55 -42.74
C SER A 21 -4.93 -3.90 -41.78
N ALA A 22 -3.76 -4.32 -42.30
CA ALA A 22 -2.58 -4.59 -41.49
C ALA A 22 -2.05 -3.33 -40.79
N LEU A 23 -2.04 -2.19 -41.49
CA LEU A 23 -1.65 -0.90 -40.90
C LEU A 23 -2.59 -0.49 -39.77
N LEU A 24 -3.91 -0.55 -40.01
CA LEU A 24 -4.92 -0.23 -39.00
C LEU A 24 -4.84 -1.17 -37.80
N LEU A 25 -4.64 -2.47 -38.03
CA LEU A 25 -4.45 -3.45 -36.97
C LEU A 25 -3.20 -3.16 -36.13
N SER A 26 -2.09 -2.78 -36.77
CA SER A 26 -0.86 -2.41 -36.07
C SER A 26 -1.08 -1.21 -35.13
N ILE A 27 -1.82 -0.20 -35.58
CA ILE A 27 -2.16 0.98 -34.76
C ILE A 27 -3.06 0.56 -33.59
N ALA A 28 -4.09 -0.24 -33.85
CA ALA A 28 -5.04 -0.70 -32.84
C ALA A 28 -4.35 -1.51 -31.73
N ILE A 29 -3.42 -2.41 -32.09
CA ILE A 29 -2.62 -3.18 -31.12
C ILE A 29 -1.74 -2.24 -30.30
N GLY A 30 -1.13 -1.24 -30.94
CA GLY A 30 -0.32 -0.22 -30.26
C GLY A 30 -1.10 0.53 -29.19
N VAL A 31 -2.28 1.06 -29.53
CA VAL A 31 -3.15 1.80 -28.60
C VAL A 31 -3.66 0.89 -27.48
N THR A 32 -4.07 -0.34 -27.80
CA THR A 32 -4.55 -1.30 -26.80
C THR A 32 -3.48 -1.63 -25.75
N ASN A 33 -2.22 -1.76 -26.17
CA ASN A 33 -1.10 -2.01 -25.25
C ASN A 33 -0.83 -0.83 -24.31
N ILE A 34 -0.99 0.40 -24.80
CA ILE A 34 -0.87 1.62 -23.97
C ILE A 34 -1.99 1.63 -22.93
N ALA A 35 -3.25 1.46 -23.36
CA ALA A 35 -4.40 1.45 -22.47
C ALA A 35 -4.29 0.35 -21.38
N PHE A 36 -3.80 -0.85 -21.74
CA PHE A 36 -3.60 -1.91 -20.76
C PHE A 36 -2.56 -1.54 -19.69
N LYS A 37 -1.47 -0.85 -20.07
CA LYS A 37 -0.46 -0.36 -19.13
C LYS A 37 -1.02 0.73 -18.23
N GLU A 38 -1.80 1.66 -18.77
CA GLU A 38 -2.45 2.72 -17.99
C GLU A 38 -3.38 2.16 -16.93
N LEU A 39 -4.20 1.16 -17.26
CA LEU A 39 -5.06 0.48 -16.30
C LEU A 39 -4.24 -0.14 -15.16
N ARG A 40 -3.14 -0.82 -15.49
CA ARG A 40 -2.24 -1.42 -14.48
C ARG A 40 -1.53 -0.39 -13.61
N PHE A 41 -1.14 0.75 -14.19
CA PHE A 41 -0.60 1.85 -13.39
C PHE A 41 -1.65 2.48 -12.49
N GLY A 42 -2.90 2.59 -12.95
CA GLY A 42 -4.02 3.06 -12.15
C GLY A 42 -4.27 2.20 -10.91
N THR A 43 -4.28 0.87 -11.07
CA THR A 43 -4.43 -0.05 -9.91
C THR A 43 -3.25 0.07 -8.95
N ASN A 44 -2.02 0.09 -9.46
CA ASN A 44 -0.81 0.21 -8.62
C ASN A 44 -0.75 1.55 -7.87
N ALA A 45 -1.20 2.64 -8.50
CA ALA A 45 -1.26 3.96 -7.88
C ALA A 45 -2.29 3.98 -6.74
N ARG A 46 -3.47 3.36 -6.96
CA ARG A 46 -4.47 3.19 -5.90
C ARG A 46 -3.93 2.36 -4.73
N ASP A 47 -3.36 1.20 -5.01
CA ASP A 47 -2.77 0.33 -3.99
C ASP A 47 -1.68 1.05 -3.19
N THR A 48 -0.84 1.84 -3.87
CA THR A 48 0.16 2.70 -3.23
C THR A 48 -0.47 3.72 -2.30
N ASN A 49 -1.55 4.39 -2.72
CA ASN A 49 -2.22 5.40 -1.91
C ASN A 49 -2.88 4.77 -0.67
N ASP A 50 -3.53 3.62 -0.82
CA ASP A 50 -4.14 2.88 0.29
C ASP A 50 -3.06 2.44 1.31
N ALA A 51 -1.91 1.92 0.85
CA ALA A 51 -0.78 1.55 1.70
C ALA A 51 -0.15 2.77 2.40
N PHE A 52 0.05 3.88 1.70
CA PHE A 52 0.62 5.10 2.26
C PHE A 52 -0.31 5.72 3.31
N PHE A 53 -1.61 5.79 3.01
CA PHE A 53 -2.64 6.24 3.96
C PHE A 53 -2.66 5.38 5.23
N ALA A 54 -2.50 4.06 5.09
CA ALA A 54 -2.42 3.18 6.23
C ALA A 54 -1.18 3.48 7.09
N ALA A 55 -0.01 3.67 6.46
CA ALA A 55 1.22 4.03 7.16
C ALA A 55 1.06 5.35 7.93
N ASP A 56 0.51 6.37 7.27
CA ASP A 56 0.27 7.71 7.85
C ASP A 56 -0.69 7.65 9.05
N THR A 57 -1.81 6.95 8.90
CA THR A 57 -2.77 6.76 10.00
C THR A 57 -2.12 6.05 11.20
N GLY A 58 -1.29 5.04 10.94
CA GLY A 58 -0.60 4.29 11.98
C GLY A 58 0.45 5.12 12.73
N ILE A 59 1.24 5.92 12.00
CA ILE A 59 2.29 6.74 12.62
C ILE A 59 1.70 7.89 13.44
N GLU A 60 0.67 8.55 12.93
CA GLU A 60 -0.04 9.61 13.66
C GLU A 60 -0.70 9.06 14.93
N CYS A 61 -1.23 7.83 14.88
CA CYS A 61 -1.79 7.23 16.09
C CYS A 61 -0.71 6.92 17.14
N ALA A 62 0.45 6.41 16.76
CA ALA A 62 1.53 6.26 17.73
C ALA A 62 1.99 7.62 18.26
N LEU A 63 2.18 8.60 17.38
CA LEU A 63 2.72 9.92 17.72
C LEU A 63 1.82 10.70 18.69
N ILE A 64 0.51 10.67 18.49
CA ILE A 64 -0.43 11.39 19.38
C ILE A 64 -0.41 10.84 20.80
N TYR A 65 -0.35 9.52 20.96
CA TYR A 65 -0.31 8.87 22.28
C TYR A 65 1.07 8.96 22.93
N ASP A 66 2.12 9.03 22.12
CA ASP A 66 3.47 9.29 22.58
C ASP A 66 3.66 10.72 23.12
N LYS A 67 3.21 11.72 22.36
CA LYS A 67 3.35 13.15 22.68
C LYS A 67 2.25 13.70 23.57
N SER A 68 1.28 12.86 23.96
CA SER A 68 0.25 13.24 24.93
C SER A 68 0.87 13.62 26.28
N THR A 69 0.16 14.42 27.09
CA THR A 69 0.63 14.92 28.39
C THR A 69 1.08 13.83 29.36
N THR A 70 0.58 12.61 29.21
CA THR A 70 0.94 11.46 30.04
C THR A 70 1.98 10.53 29.40
N GLY A 71 2.17 10.57 28.08
CA GLY A 71 3.07 9.70 27.31
C GLY A 71 2.86 8.21 27.60
N LEU A 72 2.09 7.50 26.76
CA LEU A 72 1.76 6.09 27.06
C LEU A 72 2.89 5.10 26.75
N PHE A 73 3.81 5.46 25.86
CA PHE A 73 4.97 4.64 25.51
C PHE A 73 6.13 4.89 26.49
N VAL A 74 5.95 4.44 27.73
CA VAL A 74 6.95 4.54 28.79
C VAL A 74 7.12 3.16 29.42
N HIS A 75 8.35 2.67 29.45
CA HIS A 75 8.66 1.44 30.16
C HIS A 75 8.48 1.65 31.67
N ASN A 76 7.64 0.84 32.32
CA ASN A 76 7.40 0.90 33.76
C ASN A 76 7.59 -0.48 34.41
N PRO A 77 8.81 -0.80 34.90
CA PRO A 77 9.08 -2.07 35.56
C PRO A 77 8.28 -2.19 36.87
N PRO A 78 7.79 -3.39 37.25
CA PRO A 78 8.16 -4.72 36.75
C PRO A 78 7.17 -5.35 35.73
N ILE A 79 6.22 -4.58 35.18
CA ILE A 79 5.10 -5.11 34.40
C ILE A 79 5.35 -4.85 32.91
N SER A 80 5.32 -5.88 32.07
CA SER A 80 5.24 -5.72 30.61
C SER A 80 4.01 -4.88 30.29
N SER A 81 4.23 -3.66 29.82
CA SER A 81 3.16 -2.66 29.72
C SER A 81 2.25 -2.96 28.52
N SER A 82 1.11 -3.61 28.78
CA SER A 82 0.02 -3.68 27.81
C SER A 82 -1.03 -2.62 28.14
N PHE A 83 -1.37 -1.78 27.16
CA PHE A 83 -2.39 -0.75 27.31
C PHE A 83 -3.27 -0.67 26.06
N SER A 84 -4.41 -0.01 26.16
CA SER A 84 -5.33 0.17 25.05
C SER A 84 -5.28 1.61 24.56
N ILE A 85 -5.10 1.79 23.25
CA ILE A 85 -5.24 3.07 22.55
C ILE A 85 -6.42 3.00 21.60
N THR A 86 -6.96 4.15 21.20
CA THR A 86 -8.02 4.20 20.19
C THR A 86 -7.49 4.82 18.91
N CYS A 87 -7.39 4.04 17.84
CA CYS A 87 -7.08 4.52 16.49
C CYS A 87 -8.25 4.18 15.58
N ASN A 88 -8.63 5.08 14.66
CA ASN A 88 -9.73 4.84 13.72
C ASN A 88 -11.04 4.42 14.42
N ASN A 89 -11.35 5.05 15.57
CA ASN A 89 -12.51 4.74 16.43
C ASN A 89 -12.59 3.27 16.90
N ARG A 90 -11.46 2.56 16.93
CA ARG A 90 -11.37 1.17 17.40
C ARG A 90 -10.33 1.06 18.51
N PRO A 91 -10.62 0.29 19.58
CA PRO A 91 -9.62 0.01 20.61
C PRO A 91 -8.58 -0.95 20.05
N ILE A 92 -7.31 -0.63 20.28
CA ILE A 92 -6.14 -1.39 19.87
C ILE A 92 -5.29 -1.65 21.10
N THR A 93 -5.00 -2.92 21.34
CA THR A 93 -4.08 -3.33 22.39
C THR A 93 -2.65 -3.14 21.90
N VAL A 94 -1.89 -2.32 22.61
CA VAL A 94 -0.46 -2.15 22.44
C VAL A 94 0.26 -3.03 23.45
N THR A 95 1.25 -3.77 22.98
CA THR A 95 2.06 -4.65 23.81
C THR A 95 3.53 -4.28 23.70
N GLU A 96 4.20 -4.18 24.85
CA GLU A 96 5.64 -4.08 24.94
C GLU A 96 6.27 -5.47 24.69
N ASN A 97 7.03 -5.60 23.60
CA ASN A 97 7.66 -6.87 23.23
C ASN A 97 9.05 -7.05 23.85
N SER A 98 9.75 -5.94 24.08
CA SER A 98 11.02 -5.85 24.81
C SER A 98 11.11 -4.48 25.47
N THR A 99 12.05 -4.29 26.40
CA THR A 99 12.24 -3.03 27.13
C THR A 99 12.20 -1.83 26.19
N SER A 100 11.22 -0.95 26.39
CA SER A 100 11.03 0.26 25.59
C SER A 100 10.77 0.03 24.09
N TYR A 101 10.20 -1.12 23.72
CA TYR A 101 9.85 -1.48 22.34
C TYR A 101 8.43 -2.02 22.26
N TRP A 102 7.56 -1.32 21.53
CA TRP A 102 6.15 -1.67 21.39
C TRP A 102 5.79 -1.96 19.94
N THR A 103 4.85 -2.87 19.74
CA THR A 103 4.29 -3.15 18.41
C THR A 103 2.77 -3.29 18.51
N PHE A 104 2.05 -2.75 17.54
CA PHE A 104 0.61 -2.90 17.43
C PHE A 104 0.15 -2.82 15.97
N HIS A 105 -1.09 -3.23 15.72
CA HIS A 105 -1.69 -3.28 14.40
C HIS A 105 -2.88 -2.31 14.30
N VAL A 106 -2.98 -1.58 13.19
CA VAL A 106 -4.11 -0.71 12.87
C VAL A 106 -4.87 -1.31 11.68
N PRO A 107 -5.97 -2.04 11.92
CA PRO A 107 -6.78 -2.69 10.87
C PRO A 107 -7.78 -1.73 10.22
N GLY A 108 -8.43 -2.20 9.17
CA GLY A 108 -9.68 -1.62 8.67
C GLY A 108 -9.51 -0.25 8.00
N LEU A 109 -8.36 -0.02 7.37
CA LEU A 109 -8.00 1.22 6.70
C LEU A 109 -8.25 1.13 5.19
N GLY A 110 -8.09 2.27 4.52
CA GLY A 110 -8.21 2.38 3.08
C GLY A 110 -9.65 2.35 2.58
N SER A 111 -9.80 2.56 1.27
CA SER A 111 -11.10 2.72 0.61
C SER A 111 -12.03 1.50 0.67
N THR A 112 -11.45 0.31 0.88
CA THR A 112 -12.17 -0.98 0.94
C THR A 112 -12.11 -1.64 2.31
N THR A 113 -11.59 -0.94 3.33
CA THR A 113 -11.31 -1.46 4.69
C THR A 113 -10.38 -2.69 4.74
N GLN A 114 -9.69 -2.97 3.63
CA GLN A 114 -8.75 -4.08 3.52
C GLN A 114 -7.31 -3.68 3.89
N SER A 115 -6.99 -2.39 3.87
CA SER A 115 -5.66 -1.89 4.18
C SER A 115 -5.42 -1.90 5.68
N CYS A 116 -4.16 -2.00 6.09
CA CYS A 116 -3.80 -2.03 7.50
C CYS A 116 -2.36 -1.57 7.72
N ALA A 117 -2.04 -1.21 8.96
CA ALA A 117 -0.69 -0.79 9.34
C ALA A 117 -0.13 -1.66 10.46
N ILE A 118 1.18 -1.88 10.43
CA ILE A 118 1.96 -2.46 11.52
C ILE A 118 2.85 -1.34 12.05
N VAL A 119 2.62 -0.96 13.30
CA VAL A 119 3.29 0.19 13.92
C VAL A 119 4.24 -0.32 15.00
N THR A 120 5.44 0.21 14.98
CA THR A 120 6.51 -0.05 15.95
C THR A 120 6.93 1.26 16.59
N VAL A 121 6.98 1.28 17.90
CA VAL A 121 7.54 2.38 18.69
C VAL A 121 8.79 1.86 19.37
N ASP A 122 9.94 2.39 18.97
CA ASP A 122 11.24 2.03 19.52
C ASP A 122 11.79 3.22 20.31
N LYS A 123 11.91 3.00 21.62
CA LYS A 123 12.58 3.89 22.56
C LYS A 123 13.68 3.18 23.33
N THR A 124 14.26 2.15 22.74
CA THR A 124 15.42 1.48 23.32
C THR A 124 16.54 2.49 23.49
N ASP A 125 17.04 2.62 24.72
CA ASP A 125 18.21 3.43 25.01
C ASP A 125 19.43 2.73 24.39
N PRO A 126 20.27 3.40 23.59
CA PRO A 126 21.49 2.81 23.06
C PRO A 126 22.47 2.32 24.13
N GLY A 127 22.25 2.62 25.41
CA GLY A 127 23.04 2.11 26.54
C GLY A 127 24.40 2.81 26.69
N ASP A 128 24.63 3.85 25.87
CA ASP A 128 25.77 4.74 25.93
C ASP A 128 25.28 6.14 26.32
N SER A 129 25.72 6.61 27.49
CA SER A 129 25.37 7.91 28.07
C SER A 129 25.87 9.11 27.24
N THR A 130 26.62 8.88 26.16
CA THR A 130 27.12 9.92 25.24
C THR A 130 26.25 10.11 24.00
N THR A 131 25.34 9.17 23.70
CA THR A 131 24.38 9.28 22.60
C THR A 131 23.06 9.88 23.08
N VAL A 132 22.57 10.91 22.38
CA VAL A 132 21.21 11.42 22.58
C VAL A 132 20.24 10.30 22.18
N PRO A 133 19.28 9.91 23.04
CA PRO A 133 18.30 8.88 22.70
C PRO A 133 17.46 9.37 21.51
N VAL A 134 17.42 8.58 20.44
CA VAL A 134 16.59 8.86 19.26
C VAL A 134 15.38 7.95 19.36
N PHE A 135 14.20 8.55 19.51
CA PHE A 135 12.97 7.79 19.52
C PHE A 135 12.49 7.59 18.09
N VAL A 136 12.22 6.33 17.72
CA VAL A 136 11.84 5.97 16.36
C VAL A 136 10.45 5.39 16.36
N ILE A 137 9.54 6.02 15.62
CA ILE A 137 8.24 5.44 15.30
C ILE A 137 8.28 5.02 13.84
N THR A 138 8.07 3.71 13.61
CA THR A 138 7.96 3.13 12.27
C THR A 138 6.54 2.65 12.04
N SER A 139 5.92 3.06 10.94
CA SER A 139 4.61 2.57 10.53
C SER A 139 4.70 1.98 9.12
N LYS A 140 4.45 0.68 9.01
CA LYS A 140 4.38 -0.05 7.75
C LYS A 140 2.93 -0.23 7.35
N GLY A 141 2.48 0.52 6.36
CA GLY A 141 1.15 0.43 5.79
C GLY A 141 1.11 -0.51 4.59
N TYR A 142 0.02 -1.27 4.49
CA TYR A 142 -0.23 -2.25 3.45
C TYR A 142 -1.56 -1.99 2.77
N ASN A 143 -1.63 -2.15 1.45
CA ASN A 143 -2.87 -1.96 0.69
C ASN A 143 -3.94 -3.00 1.05
N THR A 144 -3.52 -4.20 1.49
CA THR A 144 -4.41 -5.30 1.89
C THR A 144 -3.78 -6.11 3.04
N GLY A 145 -4.59 -6.89 3.76
CA GLY A 145 -4.15 -7.71 4.91
C GLY A 145 -4.89 -7.44 6.21
N SER A 146 -5.84 -6.50 6.22
CA SER A 146 -6.72 -6.22 7.35
C SER A 146 -7.59 -7.43 7.71
N GLN A 147 -7.65 -7.74 9.00
CA GLN A 147 -8.49 -8.80 9.54
C GLN A 147 -9.44 -8.27 10.63
N ASN A 148 -10.55 -8.99 10.85
CA ASN A 148 -11.61 -8.59 11.78
C ASN A 148 -11.20 -8.65 13.27
N ASN A 149 -10.10 -9.34 13.61
CA ASN A 149 -9.55 -9.50 14.96
C ASN A 149 -8.53 -8.40 15.33
N ASN A 150 -8.66 -7.22 14.74
CA ASN A 150 -7.72 -6.11 14.86
C ASN A 150 -6.27 -6.46 14.50
N PHE A 151 -6.10 -7.35 13.53
CA PHE A 151 -4.79 -7.79 13.09
C PHE A 151 -4.49 -7.36 11.66
N CYS A 152 -3.21 -7.25 11.34
CA CYS A 152 -2.72 -6.95 10.00
C CYS A 152 -1.79 -8.08 9.56
N ASN A 153 -2.23 -8.88 8.58
CA ASN A 153 -1.48 -9.97 7.99
C ASN A 153 -1.48 -9.83 6.45
N PRO A 154 -0.61 -8.98 5.90
CA PRO A 154 -0.53 -8.76 4.47
C PRO A 154 0.02 -10.00 3.74
N PRO A 155 -0.52 -10.36 2.57
CA PRO A 155 0.05 -11.40 1.72
C PRO A 155 1.37 -10.93 1.08
N THR A 156 2.16 -11.87 0.53
CA THR A 156 3.48 -11.59 -0.06
C THR A 156 3.46 -10.64 -1.26
N ASN A 157 2.32 -10.50 -1.93
CA ASN A 157 2.13 -9.61 -3.07
C ASN A 157 1.47 -8.26 -2.69
N ALA A 158 1.33 -7.97 -1.39
CA ALA A 158 0.82 -6.69 -0.93
C ALA A 158 1.81 -5.56 -1.24
N VAL A 159 1.27 -4.38 -1.51
CA VAL A 159 2.06 -3.14 -1.62
C VAL A 159 2.30 -2.61 -0.21
N GLU A 160 3.58 -2.44 0.15
CA GLU A 160 4.02 -1.86 1.41
C GLU A 160 4.48 -0.41 1.20
N ARG A 161 4.12 0.48 2.12
CA ARG A 161 4.69 1.82 2.28
C ARG A 161 5.09 2.01 3.73
N GLN A 162 6.30 2.49 3.96
CA GLN A 162 6.82 2.74 5.31
C GLN A 162 6.98 4.23 5.53
N LEU A 163 6.50 4.69 6.68
CA LEU A 163 6.83 5.99 7.25
C LEU A 163 7.65 5.79 8.52
N GLU A 164 8.62 6.66 8.71
CA GLU A 164 9.49 6.66 9.87
C GLU A 164 9.64 8.08 10.37
N VAL A 165 9.41 8.28 11.67
CA VAL A 165 9.58 9.55 12.36
C VAL A 165 10.60 9.35 13.46
N ARG A 166 11.58 10.25 13.50
CA ARG A 166 12.65 10.29 14.49
C ARG A 166 12.58 11.63 15.22
N TYR A 167 12.60 11.61 16.55
CA TYR A 167 12.62 12.81 17.39
C TYR A 167 13.37 12.59 18.70
#